data_AF-A0A194PPV6-F1
#
_entry.id   AF-A0A194PPV6-F1
#
_cell.length_a   1.000
_cell.length_b   1.000
_cell.length_c   1.000
_cell.angle_alpha   90.00
_cell.angle_beta   90.00
_cell.angle_gamma   90.00
#
_symmetry.space_group_name_H-M   'P 1'
#
loop_
_entity.id
_entity.type
_entity.pdbx_description
1 polymer ?
#
loop_
_entity_poly.entity_id
_entity_poly.type
_entity_poly.pdbx_seq_one_letter_code
_entity_poly.pdbx_strand_id
1 'polypeptide(L)'
;MLDRRIHLRNPTAEFYSPAVLKGYRLDFNLYVPSWRGAAATIVTDPGSSVWGAVWIIERKQMYRLDEQEGVHLRWYIPINVTVTTPQGRDLIARTYRESILLPKLSEGETLPPARRPSNTYLQVMILGAYEAGLPPQYIGYLHTFPTNGRIADSHIRNKLGYPFNVSDLISLFNSSAGTNSKDVLYETEKWVSDESLFPHTNGAPGQILQAIQNSQIALVDNAPKGTQLKLLLLLEGKQKLYFKPKRYELDNVIKGKIYAGYDRHNSEVFAYYLAMVLNFKWIAPSVIRKIHIDKDIVPKATLALNKTMVKNESGSTCIYGKCFYCKRNETVCPDQNGEIEGAAILYLDRQFKIHKSPWRRSYTTRKMEWEEDNNFCKKVIGTLSLKRILNLIDVAVFDFLIQNGDRHRYEVYKDQIVLLDNGKGLGNPTVDELDILAPLYQCCMLSSKTWQNLELLSGGSLSETIELLAGYQGNKLATEEHFKAVDRRLMKIYATVQYCIGKYGSTKVLKKN
;
A
#
# COMPACT_ATOMS: atom_id res chain seq x y z
N MET A 1 14.32 3.61 20.59
CA MET A 1 13.46 4.76 20.23
C MET A 1 13.68 5.04 18.75
N LEU A 2 12.64 5.43 18.00
CA LEU A 2 12.74 5.90 16.61
C LEU A 2 13.65 7.13 16.53
N ASP A 3 14.45 7.27 15.47
CA ASP A 3 15.36 8.40 15.27
C ASP A 3 14.62 9.76 15.37
N ARG A 4 13.55 9.93 14.57
CA ARG A 4 12.74 11.16 14.62
C ARG A 4 12.13 11.44 15.99
N ARG A 5 11.84 10.40 16.79
CA ARG A 5 11.26 10.56 18.13
C ARG A 5 12.31 11.02 19.14
N ILE A 6 13.53 10.48 19.11
CA ILE A 6 14.58 10.91 20.06
C ILE A 6 15.01 12.35 19.78
N HIS A 7 15.07 12.72 18.50
CA HIS A 7 15.44 14.06 18.04
C HIS A 7 14.40 15.15 18.32
N LEU A 8 13.17 14.82 18.77
CA LEU A 8 12.17 15.82 19.15
C LEU A 8 12.64 16.75 20.28
N ARG A 9 13.40 16.22 21.24
CA ARG A 9 14.03 17.03 22.31
C ARG A 9 15.55 16.85 22.42
N ASN A 10 16.15 15.90 21.71
CA ASN A 10 17.58 15.61 21.77
C ASN A 10 18.19 15.65 20.36
N PRO A 11 18.39 16.83 19.74
CA PRO A 11 18.79 16.98 18.34
C PRO A 11 20.20 16.48 18.02
N THR A 12 21.05 16.23 19.03
CA THR A 12 22.43 15.74 18.87
C THR A 12 22.58 14.29 19.31
N ALA A 13 21.49 13.52 19.39
CA ALA A 13 21.56 12.12 19.80
C ALA A 13 22.17 11.27 18.67
N GLU A 14 23.16 10.45 18.97
CA GLU A 14 23.80 9.60 17.97
C GLU A 14 23.45 8.14 18.23
N PHE A 15 23.01 7.43 17.19
CA PHE A 15 22.76 6.00 17.29
C PHE A 15 24.08 5.25 17.51
N TYR A 16 24.13 4.38 18.51
CA TYR A 16 25.33 3.59 18.83
C TYR A 16 25.21 2.13 18.37
N SER A 17 24.19 1.42 18.86
CA SER A 17 24.04 -0.02 18.61
C SER A 17 22.65 -0.51 19.01
N PRO A 18 22.10 -1.57 18.37
CA PRO A 18 21.05 -2.35 19.03
C PRO A 18 21.65 -3.05 20.26
N ALA A 19 20.85 -3.29 21.29
CA ALA A 19 21.27 -4.05 22.46
C ALA A 19 20.11 -4.79 23.11
N VAL A 20 20.43 -5.86 23.84
CA VAL A 20 19.47 -6.65 24.61
C VAL A 20 19.59 -6.36 26.10
N LEU A 21 18.45 -6.13 26.73
CA LEU A 21 18.27 -6.07 28.17
C LEU A 21 17.70 -7.41 28.66
N LYS A 22 18.52 -8.21 29.34
CA LYS A 22 18.11 -9.51 29.89
C LYS A 22 17.41 -9.35 31.24
N GLY A 23 16.47 -10.24 31.55
CA GLY A 23 15.74 -10.25 32.82
C GLY A 23 14.62 -9.21 32.89
N TYR A 24 14.17 -8.70 31.73
CA TYR A 24 13.07 -7.75 31.61
C TYR A 24 12.13 -8.18 30.49
N ARG A 25 10.85 -7.83 30.62
CA ARG A 25 9.85 -7.92 29.56
C ARG A 25 9.36 -6.54 29.16
N LEU A 26 8.94 -6.41 27.90
CA LEU A 26 8.19 -5.26 27.40
C LEU A 26 6.74 -5.38 27.86
N ASP A 27 6.16 -4.28 28.32
CA ASP A 27 4.76 -4.21 28.75
C ASP A 27 4.15 -2.83 28.40
N PHE A 28 2.84 -2.69 28.58
CA PHE A 28 2.09 -1.45 28.33
C PHE A 28 1.11 -1.18 29.46
N ASN A 29 1.03 0.07 29.94
CA ASN A 29 0.12 0.40 31.03
C ASN A 29 -0.36 1.86 31.02
N LEU A 30 0.53 2.85 31.08
CA LEU A 30 0.15 4.25 31.24
C LEU A 30 -0.57 4.79 29.99
N TYR A 31 -1.86 5.17 30.11
CA TYR A 31 -2.55 5.89 29.04
C TYR A 31 -1.95 7.30 28.87
N VAL A 32 -1.42 7.58 27.68
CA VAL A 32 -0.88 8.90 27.35
C VAL A 32 -1.81 9.61 26.36
N PRO A 33 -2.41 10.76 26.73
CA PRO A 33 -3.40 11.45 25.89
C PRO A 33 -2.91 11.80 24.49
N SER A 34 -1.67 12.26 24.34
CA SER A 34 -1.09 12.61 23.03
C SER A 34 -0.94 11.38 22.13
N TRP A 35 -0.66 10.21 22.72
CA TRP A 35 -0.62 8.95 21.98
C TRP A 35 -2.01 8.33 21.78
N ARG A 36 -3.03 8.77 22.53
CA ARG A 36 -4.36 8.15 22.58
C ARG A 36 -4.33 6.65 22.84
N GLY A 37 -3.36 6.18 23.64
CA GLY A 37 -3.15 4.78 23.96
C GLY A 37 -2.12 4.59 25.07
N ALA A 38 -1.94 3.33 25.47
CA ALA A 38 -0.97 2.99 26.51
C ALA A 38 0.48 3.10 26.00
N ALA A 39 1.36 3.70 26.79
CA ALA A 39 2.79 3.78 26.53
C ALA A 39 3.52 2.50 26.98
N ALA A 40 4.71 2.29 26.44
CA ALA A 40 5.54 1.11 26.69
C ALA A 40 6.37 1.26 27.97
N THR A 41 6.59 0.16 28.67
CA THR A 41 7.41 0.09 29.88
C THR A 41 8.22 -1.21 29.91
N ILE A 42 9.19 -1.28 30.82
CA ILE A 42 9.94 -2.51 31.10
C ILE A 42 9.66 -2.99 32.51
N VAL A 43 9.43 -4.29 32.67
CA VAL A 43 9.17 -4.89 33.98
C VAL A 43 10.12 -6.06 34.17
N THR A 44 10.67 -6.22 35.38
CA THR A 44 11.56 -7.34 35.71
C THR A 44 10.85 -8.67 35.47
N ASP A 45 11.53 -9.56 34.75
CA ASP A 45 11.05 -10.88 34.38
C ASP A 45 12.28 -11.75 33.99
N PRO A 46 12.83 -12.56 34.92
CA PRO A 46 14.13 -13.23 34.75
C PRO A 46 14.28 -14.09 33.48
N GLY A 47 13.18 -14.62 32.94
CA GLY A 47 13.18 -15.43 31.72
C GLY A 47 13.03 -14.65 30.41
N SER A 48 12.86 -13.32 30.48
CA SER A 48 12.54 -12.48 29.33
C SER A 48 13.70 -11.60 28.92
N SER A 49 13.61 -11.04 27.71
CA SER A 49 14.57 -10.06 27.22
C SER A 49 13.87 -8.99 26.38
N VAL A 50 14.35 -7.76 26.48
CA VAL A 50 13.88 -6.60 25.72
C VAL A 50 15.02 -6.14 24.82
N TRP A 51 14.80 -6.13 23.51
CA TRP A 51 15.71 -5.46 22.59
C TRP A 51 15.36 -3.99 22.45
N GLY A 52 16.38 -3.15 22.35
CA GLY A 52 16.25 -1.72 22.19
C GLY A 52 17.42 -1.10 21.43
N ALA A 53 17.29 0.20 21.15
CA ALA A 53 18.32 1.01 20.52
C ALA A 53 19.09 1.77 21.59
N VAL A 54 20.42 1.68 21.57
CA VAL A 54 21.31 2.48 22.41
C VAL A 54 21.68 3.75 21.67
N TRP A 55 21.47 4.89 22.33
CA TRP A 55 21.78 6.22 21.82
C TRP A 55 22.81 6.90 22.73
N ILE A 56 23.74 7.62 22.13
CA ILE A 56 24.68 8.49 22.82
C ILE A 56 24.06 9.88 22.87
N ILE A 57 23.99 10.45 24.07
CA ILE A 57 23.57 11.83 24.30
C ILE A 57 24.59 12.55 25.18
N GLU A 58 24.75 13.84 24.96
CA GLU A 58 25.57 14.66 25.85
C GLU A 58 24.94 14.70 27.25
N ARG A 59 25.75 14.48 28.30
CA ARG A 59 25.25 14.42 29.69
C ARG A 59 24.48 15.68 30.09
N LYS A 60 24.90 16.87 29.63
CA LYS A 60 24.22 18.15 29.90
C LYS A 60 22.81 18.22 29.29
N GLN A 61 22.48 17.39 28.31
CA GLN A 61 21.18 17.33 27.65
C GLN A 61 20.26 16.27 28.26
N MET A 62 20.74 15.45 29.21
CA MET A 62 19.98 14.35 29.81
C MET A 62 18.62 14.78 30.40
N TYR A 63 18.52 16.00 30.94
CA TYR A 63 17.25 16.54 31.46
C TYR A 63 16.17 16.67 30.37
N ARG A 64 16.55 16.89 29.11
CA ARG A 64 15.60 16.99 27.99
C ARG A 64 14.94 15.64 27.69
N LEU A 65 15.69 14.56 27.85
CA LEU A 65 15.16 13.21 27.75
C LEU A 65 14.22 12.89 28.93
N ASP A 66 14.58 13.32 30.14
CA ASP A 66 13.70 13.20 31.31
C ASP A 66 12.39 13.97 31.14
N GLU A 67 12.43 15.16 30.57
CA GLU A 67 11.21 15.91 30.22
C GLU A 67 10.38 15.21 29.14
N GLN A 68 11.02 14.66 28.10
CA GLN A 68 10.35 13.95 27.02
C GLN A 68 9.59 12.70 27.49
N GLU A 69 10.18 11.94 28.42
CA GLU A 69 9.54 10.75 29.00
C GLU A 69 8.64 11.09 30.20
N GLY A 70 8.46 12.37 30.55
CA GLY A 70 7.51 12.80 31.58
C GLY A 70 7.94 12.47 33.01
N VAL A 71 9.25 12.47 33.30
CA VAL A 71 9.79 12.24 34.66
C VAL A 71 9.26 13.28 35.65
N HIS A 72 9.18 14.55 35.23
CA HIS A 72 8.60 15.64 36.03
C HIS A 72 7.12 15.43 36.38
N LEU A 73 6.39 14.64 35.57
CA LEU A 73 4.98 14.27 35.81
C LEU A 73 4.85 12.95 36.58
N ARG A 74 5.98 12.35 37.01
CA ARG A 74 6.07 11.02 37.63
C ARG A 74 5.45 9.91 36.77
N TRP A 75 5.43 10.09 35.45
CA TRP A 75 4.99 9.04 34.53
C TRP A 75 6.04 7.93 34.45
N TYR A 76 7.31 8.32 34.36
CA TYR A 76 8.45 7.41 34.31
C TYR A 76 9.49 7.76 35.37
N ILE A 77 10.23 6.73 35.78
CA ILE A 77 11.39 6.79 36.66
C ILE A 77 12.62 6.41 35.81
N PRO A 78 13.67 7.24 35.78
CA PRO A 78 14.92 6.87 35.13
C PRO A 78 15.66 5.82 35.95
N ILE A 79 16.16 4.79 35.29
CA ILE A 79 16.95 3.72 35.89
C ILE A 79 18.18 3.41 35.06
N ASN A 80 19.24 2.93 35.70
CA ASN A 80 20.41 2.39 35.01
C ASN A 80 20.24 0.88 34.87
N VAL A 81 20.51 0.37 33.67
CA VAL A 81 20.43 -1.05 33.34
C VAL A 81 21.68 -1.47 32.59
N THR A 82 22.03 -2.75 32.71
CA THR A 82 23.09 -3.36 31.89
C THR A 82 22.47 -3.96 30.65
N VAL A 83 22.94 -3.56 29.48
CA VAL A 83 22.52 -4.08 28.17
C VAL A 83 23.72 -4.67 27.42
N THR A 84 23.49 -5.71 26.64
CA THR A 84 24.54 -6.39 25.87
C THR A 84 24.35 -6.11 24.38
N THR A 85 25.39 -5.66 23.68
CA THR A 85 25.35 -5.47 22.20
C THR A 85 25.45 -6.81 21.47
N PRO A 86 25.12 -6.89 20.17
CA PRO A 86 25.32 -8.10 19.37
C PRO A 86 26.76 -8.64 19.36
N GLN A 87 27.74 -7.77 19.58
CA GLN A 87 29.16 -8.14 19.66
C GLN A 87 29.56 -8.67 21.06
N GLY A 88 28.60 -8.82 21.97
CA GLY A 88 28.83 -9.33 23.33
C GLY A 88 29.38 -8.31 24.32
N ARG A 89 29.32 -7.01 24.00
CA ARG A 89 29.79 -5.95 24.90
C ARG A 89 28.67 -5.51 25.84
N ASP A 90 28.94 -5.54 27.14
CA ASP A 90 28.03 -4.98 28.14
C ASP A 90 28.21 -3.47 28.30
N LEU A 91 27.10 -2.75 28.40
CA LEU A 91 27.02 -1.31 28.55
C LEU A 91 26.08 -0.98 29.71
N ILE A 92 26.44 0.02 30.52
CA ILE A 92 25.50 0.63 31.46
C ILE A 92 24.76 1.74 30.70
N ALA A 93 23.45 1.56 30.52
CA ALA A 93 22.58 2.50 29.84
C ALA A 93 21.51 3.05 30.79
N ARG A 94 21.16 4.32 30.62
CA ARG A 94 19.97 4.90 31.24
C ARG A 94 18.75 4.52 30.41
N THR A 95 17.70 4.05 31.06
CA THR A 95 16.39 3.80 30.46
C THR A 95 15.29 4.32 31.37
N TYR A 96 14.05 4.27 30.89
CA TYR A 96 12.88 4.78 31.58
C TYR A 96 11.89 3.65 31.81
N ARG A 97 11.41 3.56 33.04
CA ARG A 97 10.39 2.61 33.45
C ARG A 97 9.20 3.35 34.05
N GLU A 98 7.98 2.98 33.71
CA GLU A 98 6.79 3.57 34.33
C GLU A 98 6.85 3.49 35.86
N SER A 99 6.28 4.50 36.54
CA SER A 99 6.22 4.54 38.00
C SER A 99 5.32 3.46 38.61
N ILE A 100 4.31 3.01 37.85
CA ILE A 100 3.39 1.97 38.25
C ILE A 100 3.63 0.76 37.34
N LEU A 101 3.98 -0.38 37.94
CA LEU A 101 4.20 -1.63 37.21
C LEU A 101 3.09 -2.60 37.53
N LEU A 102 2.58 -3.25 36.49
CA LEU A 102 1.57 -4.29 36.62
C LEU A 102 2.21 -5.68 36.60
N PRO A 103 1.56 -6.67 37.23
CA PRO A 103 1.99 -8.06 37.14
C PRO A 103 1.95 -8.54 35.68
N LYS A 104 2.74 -9.58 35.41
CA LYS A 104 2.73 -10.27 34.11
C LYS A 104 1.34 -10.89 33.90
N LEU A 105 0.84 -10.80 32.66
CA LEU A 105 -0.40 -11.47 32.27
C LEU A 105 -0.21 -13.00 32.35
N SER A 106 -1.29 -13.71 32.63
CA SER A 106 -1.29 -15.17 32.64
C SER A 106 -1.08 -15.71 31.22
N GLU A 107 -0.60 -16.95 31.12
CA GLU A 107 -0.37 -17.57 29.81
C GLU A 107 -1.68 -17.65 29.01
N GLY A 108 -1.65 -17.19 27.75
CA GLY A 108 -2.82 -17.13 26.87
C GLY A 108 -3.68 -15.86 27.00
N GLU A 109 -3.44 -15.00 28.00
CA GLU A 109 -4.14 -13.72 28.11
C GLU A 109 -3.58 -12.69 27.11
N THR A 110 -4.48 -11.88 26.55
CA THR A 110 -4.10 -10.74 25.69
C THR A 110 -4.17 -9.43 26.46
N LEU A 111 -3.45 -8.40 26.00
CA LEU A 111 -3.51 -7.09 26.65
C LEU A 111 -4.94 -6.55 26.70
N PRO A 112 -5.44 -6.15 27.88
CA PRO A 112 -6.78 -5.61 28.02
C PRO A 112 -6.86 -4.25 27.29
N PRO A 113 -8.04 -3.84 26.79
CA PRO A 113 -8.20 -2.63 25.98
C PRO A 113 -7.59 -1.35 26.56
N ALA A 114 -7.65 -1.18 27.89
CA ALA A 114 -7.08 -0.02 28.59
C ALA A 114 -5.54 0.05 28.50
N ARG A 115 -4.87 -1.09 28.33
CA ARG A 115 -3.41 -1.24 28.23
C ARG A 115 -2.92 -1.35 26.80
N ARG A 116 -3.79 -1.20 25.80
CA ARG A 116 -3.38 -1.32 24.40
C ARG A 116 -2.78 -0.01 23.89
N PRO A 117 -1.62 -0.06 23.21
CA PRO A 117 -1.08 1.11 22.53
C PRO A 117 -2.00 1.56 21.40
N SER A 118 -1.84 2.82 20.97
CA SER A 118 -2.41 3.28 19.72
C SER A 118 -1.66 2.69 18.52
N ASN A 119 -2.31 2.69 17.37
CA ASN A 119 -1.70 2.25 16.11
C ASN A 119 -0.41 3.02 15.83
N THR A 120 -0.47 4.35 15.93
CA THR A 120 0.67 5.23 15.69
C THR A 120 1.82 4.94 16.66
N TYR A 121 1.54 4.73 17.95
CA TYR A 121 2.59 4.50 18.93
C TYR A 121 3.31 3.16 18.71
N LEU A 122 2.55 2.08 18.47
CA LEU A 122 3.14 0.78 18.18
C LEU A 122 3.95 0.81 16.87
N GLN A 123 3.46 1.51 15.85
CA GLN A 123 4.18 1.69 14.60
C GLN A 123 5.49 2.48 14.79
N VAL A 124 5.48 3.55 15.58
CA VAL A 124 6.72 4.28 15.97
C VAL A 124 7.73 3.35 16.64
N MET A 125 7.28 2.42 17.49
CA MET A 125 8.16 1.44 18.12
C MET A 125 8.75 0.45 17.11
N ILE A 126 7.92 -0.10 16.23
CA ILE A 126 8.34 -1.06 15.19
C ILE A 126 9.29 -0.41 14.19
N LEU A 127 9.01 0.81 13.75
CA LEU A 127 9.90 1.56 12.87
C LEU A 127 11.25 1.84 13.53
N GLY A 128 11.24 2.26 14.80
CA GLY A 128 12.48 2.43 15.55
C GLY A 128 13.26 1.12 15.75
N ALA A 129 12.56 -0.01 15.80
CA ALA A 129 13.20 -1.33 15.84
C ALA A 129 13.86 -1.69 14.50
N TYR A 130 13.21 -1.34 13.38
CA TYR A 130 13.76 -1.49 12.04
C TYR A 130 14.99 -0.61 11.82
N GLU A 131 14.89 0.68 12.10
CA GLU A 131 16.00 1.65 11.95
C GLU A 131 17.22 1.25 12.77
N ALA A 132 17.01 0.75 13.98
CA ALA A 132 18.09 0.30 14.86
C ALA A 132 18.67 -1.08 14.49
N GLY A 133 18.10 -1.78 13.50
CA GLY A 133 18.53 -3.12 13.12
C GLY A 133 18.31 -4.18 14.21
N LEU A 134 17.19 -4.11 14.95
CA LEU A 134 16.85 -5.13 15.95
C LEU A 134 16.61 -6.51 15.29
N PRO A 135 16.77 -7.63 16.03
CA PRO A 135 16.56 -8.96 15.49
C PRO A 135 15.15 -9.16 14.92
N PRO A 136 14.99 -9.78 13.73
CA PRO A 136 13.68 -9.98 13.10
C PRO A 136 12.67 -10.71 13.98
N GLN A 137 13.12 -11.63 14.83
CA GLN A 137 12.25 -12.34 15.77
C GLN A 137 11.64 -11.39 16.82
N TYR A 138 12.42 -10.42 17.29
CA TYR A 138 11.94 -9.43 18.24
C TYR A 138 10.99 -8.43 17.59
N ILE A 139 11.24 -8.05 16.34
CA ILE A 139 10.31 -7.21 15.59
C ILE A 139 8.99 -7.95 15.37
N GLY A 140 9.03 -9.23 14.99
CA GLY A 140 7.86 -10.10 14.94
C GLY A 140 7.10 -10.16 16.26
N TYR A 141 7.82 -10.23 17.40
CA TYR A 141 7.23 -10.14 18.73
C TYR A 141 6.49 -8.81 18.97
N LEU A 142 7.03 -7.66 18.54
CA LEU A 142 6.34 -6.37 18.66
C LEU A 142 4.99 -6.35 17.91
N HIS A 143 4.90 -7.02 16.77
CA HIS A 143 3.65 -7.14 16.01
C HIS A 143 2.57 -7.99 16.69
N THR A 144 2.92 -8.79 17.71
CA THR A 144 1.93 -9.60 18.45
C THR A 144 1.06 -8.77 19.40
N PHE A 145 1.46 -7.53 19.69
CA PHE A 145 0.74 -6.65 20.61
C PHE A 145 -0.53 -6.08 19.96
N PRO A 146 -1.72 -6.27 20.55
CA PRO A 146 -2.95 -5.70 20.01
C PRO A 146 -2.99 -4.19 20.27
N THR A 147 -3.45 -3.42 19.30
CA THR A 147 -3.68 -1.97 19.45
C THR A 147 -5.12 -1.68 19.87
N ASN A 148 -5.38 -0.45 20.31
CA ASN A 148 -6.72 0.05 20.59
C ASN A 148 -7.44 0.62 19.35
N GLY A 149 -6.82 0.52 18.17
CA GLY A 149 -7.36 1.01 16.90
C GLY A 149 -7.35 2.54 16.73
N ARG A 150 -6.91 3.31 17.73
CA ARG A 150 -6.81 4.77 17.65
C ARG A 150 -5.48 5.18 17.06
N ILE A 151 -5.43 6.38 16.51
CA ILE A 151 -4.20 7.06 16.11
C ILE A 151 -3.83 8.15 17.12
N ALA A 152 -2.55 8.50 17.16
CA ALA A 152 -2.08 9.58 18.03
C ALA A 152 -2.65 10.95 17.61
N ASP A 153 -2.57 11.92 18.51
CA ASP A 153 -3.02 13.27 18.26
C ASP A 153 -2.31 13.91 17.04
N SER A 154 -2.99 14.81 16.33
CA SER A 154 -2.42 15.44 15.12
C SER A 154 -1.11 16.16 15.39
N HIS A 155 -0.95 16.79 16.56
CA HIS A 155 0.28 17.52 16.89
C HIS A 155 1.50 16.60 16.95
N ILE A 156 1.38 15.44 17.60
CA ILE A 156 2.50 14.49 17.72
C ILE A 156 2.76 13.78 16.39
N ARG A 157 1.71 13.48 15.62
CA ARG A 157 1.83 12.91 14.28
C ARG A 157 2.60 13.84 13.35
N ASN A 158 2.23 15.12 13.31
CA ASN A 158 2.90 16.12 12.49
C ASN A 158 4.39 16.27 12.85
N LYS A 159 4.72 16.31 14.14
CA LYS A 159 6.11 16.39 14.61
C LYS A 159 6.97 15.19 14.21
N LEU A 160 6.38 14.00 14.16
CA LEU A 160 7.08 12.78 13.76
C LEU A 160 7.12 12.61 12.22
N GLY A 161 6.38 13.44 11.48
CA GLY A 161 6.17 13.28 10.05
C GLY A 161 5.34 12.03 9.74
N TYR A 162 4.30 11.76 10.55
CA TYR A 162 3.35 10.68 10.35
C TYR A 162 2.17 11.13 9.44
N PRO A 163 1.73 10.31 8.47
CA PRO A 163 2.24 8.97 8.17
C PRO A 163 3.64 9.05 7.55
N PHE A 164 4.50 8.10 7.90
CA PHE A 164 5.90 8.16 7.52
C PHE A 164 6.07 8.07 5.99
N ASN A 165 7.01 8.84 5.42
CA ASN A 165 7.24 8.99 3.98
C ASN A 165 6.13 9.69 3.18
N VAL A 166 5.10 10.22 3.85
CA VAL A 166 4.01 10.94 3.17
C VAL A 166 4.43 12.31 2.68
N SER A 167 5.34 13.02 3.36
CA SER A 167 5.90 14.28 2.83
C SER A 167 6.60 14.07 1.48
N ASP A 168 7.35 12.97 1.36
CA ASP A 168 8.10 12.64 0.16
C ASP A 168 7.11 12.23 -0.94
N LEU A 169 6.12 11.39 -0.62
CA LEU A 169 5.04 11.05 -1.55
C LEU A 169 4.23 12.28 -1.98
N ILE A 170 3.86 13.18 -1.06
CA ILE A 170 3.18 14.43 -1.40
C ILE A 170 4.06 15.24 -2.33
N SER A 171 5.38 15.37 -2.07
CA SER A 171 6.29 16.08 -2.97
C SER A 171 6.37 15.46 -4.37
N LEU A 172 6.22 14.13 -4.48
CA LEU A 172 6.15 13.43 -5.78
C LEU A 172 4.86 13.74 -6.54
N PHE A 173 3.76 13.97 -5.84
CA PHE A 173 2.45 14.29 -6.42
C PHE A 173 2.18 15.81 -6.51
N ASN A 174 2.95 16.62 -5.81
CA ASN A 174 2.81 18.07 -5.70
C ASN A 174 3.96 18.76 -6.45
N SER A 175 3.79 18.87 -7.75
CA SER A 175 4.72 19.55 -8.64
C SER A 175 3.93 20.41 -9.62
N SER A 176 3.52 21.58 -9.16
CA SER A 176 2.98 22.69 -9.97
C SER A 176 4.06 23.45 -10.74
N ALA A 177 5.26 22.89 -10.88
CA ALA A 177 6.39 23.55 -11.50
C ALA A 177 6.30 23.50 -13.03
N GLY A 178 5.60 24.47 -13.63
CA GLY A 178 5.98 25.21 -14.85
C GLY A 178 6.40 24.47 -16.12
N THR A 179 6.32 23.15 -16.20
CA THR A 179 6.73 22.37 -17.37
C THR A 179 5.54 22.20 -18.33
N ASN A 180 5.79 22.48 -19.61
CA ASN A 180 4.80 22.31 -20.65
C ASN A 180 4.34 20.84 -20.72
N SER A 181 3.04 20.60 -20.58
CA SER A 181 2.42 19.25 -20.56
C SER A 181 2.79 18.39 -21.78
N LYS A 182 3.05 19.01 -22.95
CA LYS A 182 3.49 18.32 -24.17
C LYS A 182 4.90 17.72 -24.02
N ASP A 183 5.81 18.42 -23.33
CA ASP A 183 7.19 17.99 -23.13
C ASP A 183 7.27 16.86 -22.09
N VAL A 184 6.48 16.93 -21.02
CA VAL A 184 6.43 15.91 -19.96
C VAL A 184 6.03 14.55 -20.52
N LEU A 185 4.94 14.49 -21.30
CA LEU A 185 4.44 13.22 -21.84
C LEU A 185 5.30 12.69 -22.99
N TYR A 186 5.96 13.56 -23.76
CA TYR A 186 6.92 13.15 -24.79
C TYR A 186 8.15 12.46 -24.18
N GLU A 187 8.66 12.96 -23.07
CA GLU A 187 9.82 12.37 -22.40
C GLU A 187 9.51 11.03 -21.72
N THR A 188 8.24 10.71 -21.42
CA THR A 188 7.85 9.41 -20.84
C THR A 188 8.27 8.21 -21.69
N GLU A 189 8.36 8.36 -23.01
CA GLU A 189 8.81 7.31 -23.92
C GLU A 189 10.30 6.96 -23.74
N LYS A 190 11.10 7.84 -23.12
CA LYS A 190 12.53 7.66 -22.87
C LYS A 190 12.86 7.25 -21.43
N TRP A 191 11.88 7.22 -20.52
CA TRP A 191 12.12 7.11 -19.07
C TRP A 191 12.19 5.70 -18.50
N VAL A 192 11.98 4.66 -19.32
CA VAL A 192 12.01 3.29 -18.80
C VAL A 192 13.44 2.87 -18.48
N SER A 193 13.72 2.65 -17.19
CA SER A 193 14.99 2.12 -16.70
C SER A 193 14.89 0.60 -16.47
N ASP A 194 15.91 0.00 -15.86
CA ASP A 194 15.80 -1.38 -15.35
C ASP A 194 15.07 -1.45 -14.00
N GLU A 195 14.84 -0.30 -13.37
CA GLU A 195 14.26 -0.21 -12.02
C GLU A 195 12.79 0.21 -12.02
N SER A 196 12.34 0.98 -13.01
CA SER A 196 10.99 1.54 -13.06
C SER A 196 10.49 1.80 -14.48
N LEU A 197 9.15 1.80 -14.64
CA LEU A 197 8.51 2.22 -15.89
C LEU A 197 8.54 3.73 -16.08
N PHE A 198 8.47 4.49 -14.98
CA PHE A 198 8.46 5.95 -14.97
C PHE A 198 9.38 6.47 -13.87
N PRO A 199 9.82 7.74 -13.93
CA PRO A 199 10.59 8.33 -12.83
C PRO A 199 9.71 8.45 -11.58
N HIS A 200 10.26 8.06 -10.43
CA HIS A 200 9.61 8.15 -9.11
C HIS A 200 10.26 9.20 -8.22
N THR A 201 10.84 10.23 -8.82
CA THR A 201 11.60 11.29 -8.15
C THR A 201 11.23 12.66 -8.73
N ASN A 202 11.62 13.73 -8.03
CA ASN A 202 11.54 15.11 -8.51
C ASN A 202 10.14 15.56 -8.98
N GLY A 203 9.08 15.04 -8.36
CA GLY A 203 7.71 15.44 -8.72
C GLY A 203 7.19 14.86 -10.04
N ALA A 204 7.91 13.94 -10.69
CA ALA A 204 7.49 13.39 -11.99
C ALA A 204 6.11 12.73 -11.96
N PRO A 205 5.71 11.94 -10.93
CA PRO A 205 4.35 11.37 -10.87
C PRO A 205 3.26 12.45 -10.96
N GLY A 206 3.35 13.52 -10.17
CA GLY A 206 2.38 14.62 -10.18
C GLY A 206 2.28 15.30 -11.55
N GLN A 207 3.43 15.59 -12.18
CA GLN A 207 3.47 16.18 -13.52
C GLN A 207 2.80 15.30 -14.57
N ILE A 208 3.07 13.98 -14.54
CA ILE A 208 2.45 13.02 -15.47
C ILE A 208 0.93 13.00 -15.26
N LEU A 209 0.46 12.90 -14.02
CA LEU A 209 -0.99 12.86 -13.72
C LEU A 209 -1.70 14.13 -14.20
N GLN A 210 -1.13 15.31 -13.91
CA GLN A 210 -1.68 16.60 -14.37
C GLN A 210 -1.72 16.67 -15.90
N ALA A 211 -0.66 16.22 -16.58
CA ALA A 211 -0.62 16.19 -18.03
C ALA A 211 -1.68 15.23 -18.62
N ILE A 212 -1.86 14.03 -18.04
CA ILE A 212 -2.92 13.09 -18.45
C ILE A 212 -4.31 13.70 -18.24
N GLN A 213 -4.52 14.42 -17.14
CA GLN A 213 -5.81 15.01 -16.78
C GLN A 213 -6.19 16.19 -17.69
N ASN A 214 -5.24 17.08 -17.98
CA ASN A 214 -5.53 18.39 -18.58
C ASN A 214 -5.20 18.51 -20.07
N SER A 215 -4.40 17.59 -20.63
CA SER A 215 -4.02 17.66 -22.05
C SER A 215 -5.22 17.54 -22.98
N GLN A 216 -5.26 18.39 -24.02
CA GLN A 216 -6.31 18.37 -25.03
C GLN A 216 -6.36 17.04 -25.77
N ILE A 217 -7.57 16.52 -25.95
CA ILE A 217 -7.84 15.34 -26.76
C ILE A 217 -7.83 15.78 -28.23
N ALA A 218 -7.19 15.02 -29.10
CA ALA A 218 -7.15 15.21 -30.55
C ALA A 218 -8.04 14.20 -31.28
N LEU A 219 -8.13 12.95 -30.80
CA LEU A 219 -8.93 11.89 -31.39
C LEU A 219 -9.41 10.90 -30.34
N VAL A 220 -10.59 10.31 -30.54
CA VAL A 220 -11.19 9.27 -29.69
C VAL A 220 -11.64 8.09 -30.55
N ASP A 221 -11.23 6.88 -30.18
CA ASP A 221 -11.65 5.64 -30.84
C ASP A 221 -12.09 4.57 -29.82
N ASN A 222 -12.72 3.51 -30.33
CA ASN A 222 -12.83 2.26 -29.59
C ASN A 222 -11.44 1.65 -29.41
N ALA A 223 -11.08 1.32 -28.18
CA ALA A 223 -9.79 0.69 -27.95
C ALA A 223 -9.74 -0.74 -28.53
N PRO A 224 -8.57 -1.19 -29.02
CA PRO A 224 -8.44 -2.49 -29.65
C PRO A 224 -8.53 -3.61 -28.61
N LYS A 225 -9.39 -4.59 -28.89
CA LYS A 225 -9.55 -5.86 -28.13
C LYS A 225 -9.92 -5.63 -26.66
N GLY A 226 -10.47 -6.67 -26.01
CA GLY A 226 -10.79 -6.62 -24.59
C GLY A 226 -12.23 -7.02 -24.29
N THR A 227 -12.47 -7.31 -23.03
CA THR A 227 -13.75 -7.83 -22.55
C THR A 227 -14.73 -6.72 -22.19
N GLN A 228 -14.23 -5.62 -21.64
CA GLN A 228 -15.01 -4.49 -21.13
C GLN A 228 -14.87 -3.24 -22.00
N LEU A 229 -15.82 -2.32 -21.87
CA LEU A 229 -15.81 -1.03 -22.56
C LEU A 229 -14.58 -0.22 -22.13
N LYS A 230 -13.78 0.17 -23.11
CA LYS A 230 -12.65 1.08 -22.94
C LYS A 230 -12.45 1.88 -24.23
N LEU A 231 -12.16 3.16 -24.11
CA LEU A 231 -11.88 4.05 -25.24
C LEU A 231 -10.36 4.26 -25.37
N LEU A 232 -9.91 4.54 -26.59
CA LEU A 232 -8.55 4.99 -26.88
C LEU A 232 -8.61 6.49 -27.15
N LEU A 233 -7.94 7.28 -26.32
CA LEU A 233 -7.79 8.72 -26.52
C LEU A 233 -6.40 8.98 -27.11
N LEU A 234 -6.32 9.79 -28.15
CA LEU A 234 -5.08 10.37 -28.63
C LEU A 234 -5.07 11.85 -28.20
N LEU A 235 -4.05 12.24 -27.46
CA LEU A 235 -3.84 13.63 -27.05
C LEU A 235 -3.16 14.43 -28.18
N GLU A 236 -3.25 15.75 -28.16
CA GLU A 236 -2.55 16.62 -29.13
C GLU A 236 -1.03 16.39 -29.14
N GLY A 237 -0.45 16.00 -28.00
CA GLY A 237 0.97 15.64 -27.90
C GLY A 237 1.34 14.30 -28.56
N LYS A 238 0.37 13.63 -29.21
CA LYS A 238 0.45 12.28 -29.82
C LYS A 238 0.53 11.12 -28.83
N GLN A 239 0.45 11.36 -27.52
CA GLN A 239 0.36 10.28 -26.54
C GLN A 239 -1.03 9.67 -26.51
N LYS A 240 -1.07 8.37 -26.24
CA LYS A 240 -2.30 7.58 -26.16
C LYS A 240 -2.68 7.37 -24.70
N LEU A 241 -3.98 7.40 -24.41
CA LEU A 241 -4.55 6.99 -23.14
C LEU A 241 -5.60 5.92 -23.37
N TYR A 242 -5.66 4.93 -22.48
CA TYR A 242 -6.89 4.17 -22.30
C TYR A 242 -7.82 4.96 -21.39
N PHE A 243 -9.10 5.01 -21.73
CA PHE A 243 -10.13 5.59 -20.88
C PHE A 243 -11.18 4.53 -20.54
N LYS A 244 -11.25 4.16 -19.26
CA LYS A 244 -12.26 3.23 -18.73
C LYS A 244 -13.35 4.05 -18.04
N PRO A 245 -14.55 4.17 -18.63
CA PRO A 245 -15.61 5.02 -18.07
C PRO A 245 -16.19 4.46 -16.76
N LYS A 246 -16.71 5.35 -15.92
CA LYS A 246 -17.49 5.01 -14.72
C LYS A 246 -18.69 4.15 -15.08
N ARG A 247 -18.89 3.06 -14.32
CA ARG A 247 -20.02 2.11 -14.49
C ARG A 247 -20.87 1.92 -13.24
N TYR A 248 -20.35 2.33 -12.09
CA TYR A 248 -20.98 2.17 -10.79
C TYR A 248 -20.77 3.44 -9.96
N GLU A 249 -21.69 3.71 -9.05
CA GLU A 249 -21.44 4.64 -7.95
C GLU A 249 -20.45 4.03 -6.96
N LEU A 250 -19.80 4.90 -6.17
CA LEU A 250 -18.69 4.49 -5.32
C LEU A 250 -19.11 3.51 -4.21
N ASP A 251 -20.37 3.57 -3.77
CA ASP A 251 -20.96 2.75 -2.72
C ASP A 251 -21.60 1.45 -3.25
N ASN A 252 -21.64 1.23 -4.56
CA ASN A 252 -22.15 -0.01 -5.13
C ASN A 252 -21.27 -1.21 -4.71
N VAL A 253 -21.91 -2.19 -4.06
CA VAL A 253 -21.28 -3.48 -3.72
C VAL A 253 -21.54 -4.52 -4.79
N ILE A 254 -20.48 -5.10 -5.33
CA ILE A 254 -20.53 -6.18 -6.33
C ILE A 254 -20.75 -7.51 -5.61
N LYS A 255 -21.83 -8.20 -6.00
CA LYS A 255 -22.21 -9.51 -5.47
C LYS A 255 -21.86 -10.63 -6.47
N GLY A 256 -21.74 -11.85 -5.96
CA GLY A 256 -21.49 -13.04 -6.76
C GLY A 256 -20.00 -13.37 -6.84
N LYS A 257 -19.54 -13.87 -8.00
CA LYS A 257 -18.15 -14.29 -8.18
C LYS A 257 -17.20 -13.09 -8.10
N ILE A 258 -15.99 -13.31 -7.58
CA ILE A 258 -15.00 -12.25 -7.36
C ILE A 258 -14.60 -11.45 -8.62
N TYR A 259 -14.72 -12.04 -9.81
CA TYR A 259 -14.43 -11.41 -11.10
C TYR A 259 -15.69 -10.82 -11.81
N ALA A 260 -16.83 -10.81 -11.13
CA ALA A 260 -18.10 -10.34 -11.69
C ALA A 260 -18.16 -8.80 -11.88
N GLY A 261 -19.18 -8.36 -12.61
CA GLY A 261 -19.45 -6.94 -12.87
C GLY A 261 -18.52 -6.31 -13.91
N TYR A 262 -18.72 -5.02 -14.16
CA TYR A 262 -17.87 -4.21 -15.03
C TYR A 262 -16.55 -3.84 -14.33
N ASP A 263 -15.58 -3.40 -15.13
CA ASP A 263 -14.39 -2.72 -14.60
C ASP A 263 -14.81 -1.43 -13.88
N ARG A 264 -14.16 -1.16 -12.75
CA ARG A 264 -14.37 0.00 -11.90
C ARG A 264 -13.22 0.98 -12.11
N HIS A 265 -13.55 2.17 -12.62
CA HIS A 265 -12.56 3.20 -12.94
C HIS A 265 -11.79 3.66 -11.70
N ASN A 266 -12.49 3.82 -10.57
CA ASN A 266 -11.87 4.18 -9.30
C ASN A 266 -10.87 3.11 -8.81
N SER A 267 -11.08 1.82 -9.13
CA SER A 267 -10.14 0.75 -8.79
C SER A 267 -8.83 0.84 -9.58
N GLU A 268 -8.87 1.21 -10.86
CA GLU A 268 -7.65 1.44 -11.66
C GLU A 268 -6.81 2.58 -11.09
N VAL A 269 -7.47 3.68 -10.71
CA VAL A 269 -6.78 4.82 -10.12
C VAL A 269 -6.29 4.48 -8.71
N PHE A 270 -7.12 3.87 -7.86
CA PHE A 270 -6.69 3.43 -6.52
C PHE A 270 -5.48 2.52 -6.57
N ALA A 271 -5.44 1.58 -7.52
CA ALA A 271 -4.31 0.68 -7.74
C ALA A 271 -3.00 1.45 -8.01
N TYR A 272 -3.03 2.53 -8.79
CA TYR A 272 -1.85 3.37 -9.01
C TYR A 272 -1.34 4.02 -7.72
N TYR A 273 -2.23 4.62 -6.91
CA TYR A 273 -1.86 5.23 -5.64
C TYR A 273 -1.33 4.18 -4.65
N LEU A 274 -2.00 3.04 -4.55
CA LEU A 274 -1.56 1.91 -3.73
C LEU A 274 -0.15 1.47 -4.14
N ALA A 275 0.12 1.36 -5.44
CA ALA A 275 1.44 0.99 -5.94
C ALA A 275 2.50 2.03 -5.56
N MET A 276 2.19 3.32 -5.61
CA MET A 276 3.15 4.35 -5.16
C MET A 276 3.46 4.23 -3.67
N VAL A 277 2.43 4.01 -2.84
CA VAL A 277 2.59 3.83 -1.38
C VAL A 277 3.40 2.56 -1.05
N LEU A 278 3.18 1.47 -1.79
CA LEU A 278 3.94 0.21 -1.66
C LEU A 278 5.32 0.25 -2.33
N ASN A 279 5.65 1.33 -3.05
CA ASN A 279 6.84 1.48 -3.88
C ASN A 279 6.95 0.41 -5.00
N PHE A 280 5.81 0.06 -5.59
CA PHE A 280 5.69 -0.80 -6.76
C PHE A 280 5.81 0.06 -8.03
N LYS A 281 6.97 -0.03 -8.68
CA LYS A 281 7.39 0.89 -9.75
C LYS A 281 6.96 0.49 -11.18
N TRP A 282 6.21 -0.60 -11.30
CA TRP A 282 5.86 -1.23 -12.56
C TRP A 282 4.35 -1.21 -12.80
N ILE A 283 3.77 -0.01 -12.75
CA ILE A 283 2.35 0.25 -12.99
C ILE A 283 2.19 1.47 -13.91
N ALA A 284 1.14 1.50 -14.72
CA ALA A 284 0.83 2.64 -15.57
C ALA A 284 0.18 3.79 -14.76
N PRO A 285 0.65 5.05 -14.93
CA PRO A 285 0.01 6.23 -14.37
C PRO A 285 -1.48 6.29 -14.72
N SER A 286 -2.30 6.50 -13.70
CA SER A 286 -3.76 6.46 -13.82
C SER A 286 -4.37 7.61 -13.01
N VAL A 287 -5.29 8.37 -13.62
CA VAL A 287 -5.97 9.52 -12.98
C VAL A 287 -7.46 9.51 -13.30
N ILE A 288 -8.28 10.08 -12.41
CA ILE A 288 -9.69 10.37 -12.71
C ILE A 288 -9.73 11.54 -13.69
N ARG A 289 -10.44 11.36 -14.80
CA ARG A 289 -10.65 12.38 -15.81
C ARG A 289 -12.13 12.47 -16.16
N LYS A 290 -12.65 13.70 -16.19
CA LYS A 290 -13.99 14.03 -16.71
C LYS A 290 -13.85 14.56 -18.13
N ILE A 291 -14.70 14.10 -19.03
CA ILE A 291 -14.64 14.44 -20.45
C ILE A 291 -16.03 14.82 -20.93
N HIS A 292 -16.17 16.03 -21.49
CA HIS A 292 -17.44 16.50 -22.01
C HIS A 292 -17.76 15.81 -23.34
N ILE A 293 -18.91 15.12 -23.41
CA ILE A 293 -19.30 14.30 -24.57
C ILE A 293 -19.35 15.12 -25.86
N ASP A 294 -20.10 16.22 -25.87
CA ASP A 294 -20.32 16.99 -27.11
C ASP A 294 -19.16 17.90 -27.52
N LYS A 295 -18.21 18.18 -26.60
CA LYS A 295 -17.05 19.05 -26.86
C LYS A 295 -15.79 18.25 -27.19
N ASP A 296 -15.57 17.15 -26.47
CA ASP A 296 -14.30 16.43 -26.47
C ASP A 296 -14.37 15.01 -27.03
N ILE A 297 -15.58 14.43 -27.15
CA ILE A 297 -15.73 13.07 -27.68
C ILE A 297 -16.34 13.12 -29.07
N VAL A 298 -17.58 13.61 -29.22
CA VAL A 298 -18.33 13.57 -30.48
C VAL A 298 -17.55 14.24 -31.63
N PRO A 299 -16.98 15.45 -31.47
CA PRO A 299 -16.25 16.11 -32.57
C PRO A 299 -14.93 15.42 -32.93
N LYS A 300 -14.38 14.60 -32.01
CA LYS A 300 -13.06 13.98 -32.10
C LYS A 300 -13.14 12.47 -32.34
N ALA A 301 -14.35 11.94 -32.50
CA ALA A 301 -14.60 10.51 -32.62
C ALA A 301 -14.27 9.98 -34.02
N THR A 302 -13.67 8.80 -34.09
CA THR A 302 -13.55 8.06 -35.35
C THR A 302 -14.93 7.61 -35.86
N LEU A 303 -15.02 7.26 -37.14
CA LEU A 303 -16.22 6.64 -37.70
C LEU A 303 -16.60 5.35 -36.96
N ALA A 304 -15.62 4.59 -36.48
CA ALA A 304 -15.85 3.35 -35.74
C ALA A 304 -16.50 3.61 -34.37
N LEU A 305 -16.05 4.64 -33.65
CA LEU A 305 -16.65 5.05 -32.38
C LEU A 305 -18.04 5.67 -32.58
N ASN A 306 -18.20 6.54 -33.58
CA ASN A 306 -19.47 7.21 -33.85
C ASN A 306 -20.62 6.21 -34.10
N LYS A 307 -20.33 5.10 -34.81
CA LYS A 307 -21.29 4.00 -35.01
C LYS A 307 -21.74 3.29 -33.72
N THR A 308 -21.02 3.49 -32.62
CA THR A 308 -21.31 2.90 -31.31
C THR A 308 -21.84 3.92 -30.29
N MET A 309 -22.35 5.05 -30.80
CA MET A 309 -23.06 6.06 -30.03
C MET A 309 -24.56 5.99 -30.29
N VAL A 310 -25.36 6.26 -29.26
CA VAL A 310 -26.82 6.30 -29.34
C VAL A 310 -27.34 7.49 -28.55
N LYS A 311 -28.52 8.00 -28.91
CA LYS A 311 -29.23 8.98 -28.09
C LYS A 311 -30.04 8.27 -27.00
N ASN A 312 -29.98 8.74 -25.77
CA ASN A 312 -30.93 8.34 -24.73
C ASN A 312 -32.27 9.08 -24.91
N GLU A 313 -33.22 8.82 -24.02
CA GLU A 313 -34.55 9.44 -24.04
C GLU A 313 -34.52 10.97 -23.92
N SER A 314 -33.52 11.54 -23.22
CA SER A 314 -33.33 12.98 -23.08
C SER A 314 -32.60 13.62 -24.27
N GLY A 315 -32.22 12.85 -25.30
CA GLY A 315 -31.47 13.33 -26.46
C GLY A 315 -29.96 13.50 -26.25
N SER A 316 -29.43 13.10 -25.09
CA SER A 316 -27.99 13.08 -24.79
C SER A 316 -27.30 11.90 -25.47
N THR A 317 -26.06 12.10 -25.93
CA THR A 317 -25.28 11.04 -26.60
C THR A 317 -24.66 10.10 -25.57
N CYS A 318 -24.94 8.81 -25.67
CA CYS A 318 -24.36 7.75 -24.85
C CYS A 318 -23.52 6.78 -25.69
N ILE A 319 -22.55 6.13 -25.07
CA ILE A 319 -21.56 5.28 -25.74
C ILE A 319 -21.67 3.85 -25.20
N TYR A 320 -21.82 2.86 -26.08
CA TYR A 320 -21.66 1.45 -25.70
C TYR A 320 -20.36 0.82 -26.23
N GLY A 321 -19.72 1.46 -27.21
CA GLY A 321 -18.43 1.07 -27.75
C GLY A 321 -18.38 -0.33 -28.40
N LYS A 322 -17.15 -0.84 -28.59
CA LYS A 322 -16.89 -2.16 -29.18
C LYS A 322 -15.93 -2.99 -28.33
N CYS A 323 -16.46 -4.02 -27.69
CA CYS A 323 -15.73 -5.00 -26.87
C CYS A 323 -16.51 -6.33 -26.81
N PHE A 324 -15.95 -7.37 -26.19
CA PHE A 324 -16.60 -8.69 -26.12
C PHE A 324 -17.97 -8.67 -25.43
N TYR A 325 -18.13 -7.91 -24.35
CA TYR A 325 -19.40 -7.79 -23.61
C TYR A 325 -20.21 -6.53 -23.94
N CYS A 326 -19.74 -5.68 -24.85
CA CYS A 326 -20.40 -4.40 -25.16
C CYS A 326 -21.69 -4.65 -25.94
N LYS A 327 -22.80 -4.07 -25.46
CA LYS A 327 -24.12 -4.16 -26.09
C LYS A 327 -24.78 -2.81 -26.16
N ARG A 328 -25.64 -2.61 -27.16
CA ARG A 328 -26.35 -1.35 -27.41
C ARG A 328 -27.23 -0.89 -26.22
N ASN A 329 -27.70 -1.81 -25.39
CA ASN A 329 -28.50 -1.51 -24.19
C ASN A 329 -27.64 -1.32 -22.92
N GLU A 330 -26.32 -1.46 -23.00
CA GLU A 330 -25.38 -1.29 -21.89
C GLU A 330 -24.48 -0.08 -22.18
N THR A 331 -25.04 1.12 -22.07
CA THR A 331 -24.37 2.39 -22.43
C THR A 331 -23.79 3.13 -21.23
N VAL A 332 -22.81 4.00 -21.49
CA VAL A 332 -22.37 5.07 -20.60
C VAL A 332 -22.89 6.40 -21.15
N CYS A 333 -23.60 7.15 -20.31
CA CYS A 333 -24.20 8.43 -20.65
C CYS A 333 -23.54 9.57 -19.86
N PRO A 334 -23.57 10.81 -20.38
CA PRO A 334 -23.09 11.97 -19.64
C PRO A 334 -23.95 12.23 -18.40
N ASP A 335 -23.34 12.88 -17.41
CA ASP A 335 -24.03 13.47 -16.28
C ASP A 335 -24.78 14.76 -16.69
N GLN A 336 -25.37 15.43 -15.70
CA GLN A 336 -26.10 16.69 -15.90
C GLN A 336 -25.25 17.84 -16.47
N ASN A 337 -23.91 17.76 -16.38
CA ASN A 337 -22.99 18.74 -16.93
C ASN A 337 -22.52 18.39 -18.35
N GLY A 338 -23.02 17.27 -18.93
CA GLY A 338 -22.58 16.79 -20.22
C GLY A 338 -21.28 15.99 -20.18
N GLU A 339 -20.81 15.58 -18.99
CA GLU A 339 -19.51 14.93 -18.78
C GLU A 339 -19.62 13.45 -18.50
N ILE A 340 -18.66 12.66 -18.97
CA ILE A 340 -18.43 11.29 -18.50
C ILE A 340 -17.16 11.25 -17.65
N GLU A 341 -17.27 10.68 -16.46
CA GLU A 341 -16.12 10.40 -15.59
C GLU A 341 -15.52 9.03 -15.93
N GLY A 342 -14.20 8.90 -15.82
CA GLY A 342 -13.53 7.62 -15.97
C GLY A 342 -12.06 7.67 -15.56
N ALA A 343 -11.41 6.51 -15.66
CA ALA A 343 -9.98 6.36 -15.41
C ALA A 343 -9.24 6.58 -16.73
N ALA A 344 -8.43 7.63 -16.79
CA ALA A 344 -7.47 7.85 -17.85
C ALA A 344 -6.14 7.19 -17.45
N ILE A 345 -5.73 6.18 -18.22
CA ILE A 345 -4.57 5.32 -17.96
C ILE A 345 -3.58 5.54 -19.10
N LEU A 346 -2.34 5.87 -18.78
CA LEU A 346 -1.30 6.07 -19.78
C LEU A 346 -1.08 4.79 -20.59
N TYR A 347 -1.21 4.87 -21.91
CA TYR A 347 -0.95 3.74 -22.79
C TYR A 347 0.54 3.47 -22.87
N LEU A 348 0.95 2.22 -22.65
CA LEU A 348 2.34 1.80 -22.76
C LEU A 348 2.61 1.25 -24.17
N ASP A 349 3.26 2.05 -25.04
CA ASP A 349 3.63 1.61 -26.40
C ASP A 349 4.89 0.72 -26.37
N ARG A 350 4.68 -0.49 -25.86
CA ARG A 350 5.72 -1.51 -25.59
C ARG A 350 5.23 -2.90 -25.93
N GLN A 351 6.16 -3.76 -26.32
CA GLN A 351 5.89 -5.18 -26.52
C GLN A 351 6.04 -5.94 -25.21
N PHE A 352 4.93 -6.48 -24.72
CA PHE A 352 4.89 -7.29 -23.49
C PHE A 352 4.88 -8.78 -23.82
N LYS A 353 5.62 -9.56 -23.05
CA LYS A 353 5.45 -11.02 -23.03
C LYS A 353 4.28 -11.36 -22.11
N ILE A 354 3.23 -11.96 -22.67
CA ILE A 354 2.02 -12.30 -21.93
C ILE A 354 2.11 -13.76 -21.47
N HIS A 355 1.95 -13.97 -20.17
CA HIS A 355 1.96 -15.31 -19.57
C HIS A 355 0.62 -15.60 -18.89
N LYS A 356 0.25 -16.87 -18.81
CA LYS A 356 -0.88 -17.31 -17.98
C LYS A 356 -0.42 -17.37 -16.52
N SER A 357 -1.23 -16.84 -15.60
CA SER A 357 -0.97 -17.02 -14.17
C SER A 357 -1.03 -18.52 -13.81
N PRO A 358 -0.07 -19.05 -13.02
CA PRO A 358 -0.18 -20.40 -12.46
C PRO A 358 -1.40 -20.56 -11.55
N TRP A 359 -1.74 -19.50 -10.80
CA TRP A 359 -2.90 -19.43 -9.90
C TRP A 359 -4.14 -18.82 -10.57
N ARG A 360 -4.25 -18.93 -11.90
CA ARG A 360 -5.47 -18.49 -12.60
C ARG A 360 -6.65 -19.36 -12.17
N ARG A 361 -7.83 -18.76 -12.07
CA ARG A 361 -9.10 -19.49 -11.87
C ARG A 361 -9.54 -20.22 -13.14
N SER A 362 -10.44 -21.18 -12.98
CA SER A 362 -11.04 -21.90 -14.12
C SER A 362 -12.10 -21.08 -14.87
N TYR A 363 -12.68 -20.06 -14.22
CA TYR A 363 -13.86 -19.32 -14.68
C TYR A 363 -15.12 -20.18 -14.89
N THR A 364 -15.12 -21.40 -14.36
CA THR A 364 -16.21 -22.35 -14.40
C THR A 364 -16.52 -22.84 -12.98
N THR A 365 -17.32 -23.90 -12.85
CA THR A 365 -17.52 -24.60 -11.56
C THR A 365 -16.39 -25.57 -11.23
N ARG A 366 -15.46 -25.83 -12.17
CA ARG A 366 -14.32 -26.73 -11.96
C ARG A 366 -13.26 -26.06 -11.10
N LYS A 367 -12.64 -26.81 -10.20
CA LYS A 367 -11.46 -26.35 -9.47
C LYS A 367 -10.21 -26.46 -10.35
N MET A 368 -9.26 -25.57 -10.11
CA MET A 368 -7.92 -25.65 -10.68
C MET A 368 -7.00 -26.44 -9.76
N GLU A 369 -5.90 -26.98 -10.30
CA GLU A 369 -4.94 -27.78 -9.54
C GLU A 369 -4.43 -27.08 -8.26
N TRP A 370 -4.18 -25.76 -8.33
CA TRP A 370 -3.74 -24.98 -7.18
C TRP A 370 -4.77 -24.86 -6.06
N GLU A 371 -6.06 -25.11 -6.35
CA GLU A 371 -7.16 -25.12 -5.38
C GLU A 371 -7.29 -26.47 -4.64
N GLU A 372 -6.64 -27.52 -5.15
CA GLU A 372 -6.74 -28.90 -4.64
C GLU A 372 -5.41 -29.43 -4.09
N ASP A 373 -4.29 -29.05 -4.70
CA ASP A 373 -2.95 -29.54 -4.33
C ASP A 373 -2.24 -28.59 -3.35
N ASN A 374 -2.13 -29.01 -2.09
CA ASN A 374 -1.40 -28.29 -1.04
C ASN A 374 0.11 -28.13 -1.31
N ASN A 375 0.68 -28.86 -2.28
CA ASN A 375 2.07 -28.75 -2.71
C ASN A 375 2.23 -28.05 -4.08
N PHE A 376 1.18 -27.43 -4.61
CA PHE A 376 1.19 -26.84 -5.95
C PHE A 376 2.39 -25.90 -6.20
N CYS A 377 2.75 -25.06 -5.21
CA CYS A 377 3.89 -24.15 -5.39
C CYS A 377 5.22 -24.87 -5.64
N LYS A 378 5.43 -26.10 -5.14
CA LYS A 378 6.65 -26.88 -5.45
C LYS A 378 6.79 -27.15 -6.95
N LYS A 379 5.68 -27.40 -7.64
CA LYS A 379 5.64 -27.58 -9.10
C LYS A 379 5.94 -26.27 -9.83
N VAL A 380 5.40 -25.16 -9.33
CA VAL A 380 5.68 -23.82 -9.87
C VAL A 380 7.16 -23.45 -9.72
N ILE A 381 7.79 -23.76 -8.58
CA ILE A 381 9.22 -23.55 -8.32
C ILE A 381 10.10 -24.33 -9.32
N GLY A 382 9.67 -25.51 -9.76
CA GLY A 382 10.37 -26.27 -10.80
C GLY A 382 10.29 -25.66 -12.21
N THR A 383 9.37 -24.71 -12.43
CA THR A 383 9.07 -24.16 -13.77
C THR A 383 9.49 -22.70 -13.93
N LEU A 384 9.40 -21.90 -12.86
CA LEU A 384 9.66 -20.45 -12.87
C LEU A 384 10.90 -20.10 -12.04
N SER A 385 11.61 -19.04 -12.42
CA SER A 385 12.71 -18.52 -11.63
C SER A 385 12.24 -17.97 -10.29
N LEU A 386 13.11 -17.99 -9.27
CA LEU A 386 12.81 -17.44 -7.95
C LEU A 386 12.34 -15.97 -8.03
N LYS A 387 13.03 -15.15 -8.83
CA LYS A 387 12.66 -13.74 -9.07
C LYS A 387 11.22 -13.62 -9.58
N ARG A 388 10.82 -14.45 -10.56
CA ARG A 388 9.46 -14.41 -11.10
C ARG A 388 8.42 -14.87 -10.09
N ILE A 389 8.72 -15.85 -9.25
CA ILE A 389 7.83 -16.30 -8.18
C ILE A 389 7.64 -15.20 -7.16
N LEU A 390 8.71 -14.54 -6.73
CA LEU A 390 8.63 -13.39 -5.80
C LEU A 390 7.79 -12.25 -6.41
N ASN A 391 7.95 -11.94 -7.70
CA ASN A 391 7.09 -10.96 -8.37
C ASN A 391 5.61 -11.38 -8.40
N LEU A 392 5.31 -12.67 -8.64
CA LEU A 392 3.92 -13.16 -8.60
C LEU A 392 3.32 -13.09 -7.20
N ILE A 393 4.14 -13.26 -6.16
CA ILE A 393 3.72 -13.08 -4.77
C ILE A 393 3.48 -11.61 -4.45
N ASP A 394 4.34 -10.70 -4.90
CA ASP A 394 4.12 -9.25 -4.77
C ASP A 394 2.80 -8.83 -5.44
N VAL A 395 2.53 -9.36 -6.64
CA VAL A 395 1.27 -9.16 -7.37
C VAL A 395 0.08 -9.71 -6.58
N ALA A 396 0.20 -10.90 -5.98
CA ALA A 396 -0.86 -11.49 -5.16
C ALA A 396 -1.16 -10.68 -3.90
N VAL A 397 -0.13 -10.14 -3.24
CA VAL A 397 -0.27 -9.22 -2.11
C VAL A 397 -1.03 -7.96 -2.55
N PHE A 398 -0.64 -7.37 -3.68
CA PHE A 398 -1.29 -6.19 -4.25
C PHE A 398 -2.75 -6.45 -4.61
N ASP A 399 -3.00 -7.51 -5.37
CA ASP A 399 -4.34 -7.91 -5.79
C ASP A 399 -5.21 -8.23 -4.59
N PHE A 400 -4.68 -8.85 -3.53
CA PHE A 400 -5.46 -9.15 -2.34
C PHE A 400 -5.90 -7.88 -1.59
N LEU A 401 -5.03 -6.87 -1.46
CA LEU A 401 -5.37 -5.59 -0.82
C LEU A 401 -6.58 -4.93 -1.51
N ILE A 402 -6.56 -4.86 -2.84
CA ILE A 402 -7.69 -4.34 -3.63
C ILE A 402 -8.79 -5.37 -3.90
N GLN A 403 -8.63 -6.62 -3.48
CA GLN A 403 -9.55 -7.73 -3.79
C GLN A 403 -9.80 -7.94 -5.29
N ASN A 404 -8.73 -7.92 -6.07
CA ASN A 404 -8.77 -8.26 -7.48
C ASN A 404 -8.57 -9.77 -7.69
N GLY A 405 -9.67 -10.50 -7.92
CA GLY A 405 -9.63 -11.94 -8.17
C GLY A 405 -9.52 -12.36 -9.64
N ASP A 406 -9.27 -11.42 -10.56
CA ASP A 406 -9.34 -11.66 -12.01
C ASP A 406 -7.97 -11.70 -12.73
N ARG A 407 -6.87 -11.85 -11.99
CA ARG A 407 -5.52 -11.89 -12.58
C ARG A 407 -5.16 -13.22 -13.23
N HIS A 408 -5.84 -13.55 -14.33
CA HIS A 408 -5.60 -14.79 -15.09
C HIS A 408 -4.34 -14.79 -15.96
N ARG A 409 -3.81 -13.60 -16.24
CA ARG A 409 -2.64 -13.36 -17.08
C ARG A 409 -1.80 -12.25 -16.44
N TYR A 410 -0.54 -12.20 -16.83
CA TYR A 410 0.36 -11.11 -16.44
C TYR A 410 1.30 -10.77 -17.59
N GLU A 411 1.57 -9.47 -17.72
CA GLU A 411 2.43 -8.88 -18.72
C GLU A 411 3.83 -8.70 -18.16
N VAL A 412 4.83 -9.04 -18.97
CA VAL A 412 6.23 -8.93 -18.61
C VAL A 412 6.93 -8.00 -19.58
N TYR A 413 7.62 -7.01 -19.05
CA TYR A 413 8.55 -6.17 -19.78
C TYR A 413 9.94 -6.31 -19.17
N LYS A 414 10.94 -6.61 -20.02
CA LYS A 414 12.26 -7.10 -19.59
C LYS A 414 12.06 -8.32 -18.68
N ASP A 415 12.28 -8.19 -17.37
CA ASP A 415 12.08 -9.25 -16.39
C ASP A 415 10.95 -8.99 -15.39
N GLN A 416 10.37 -7.79 -15.40
CA GLN A 416 9.45 -7.32 -14.37
C GLN A 416 8.00 -7.51 -14.82
N ILE A 417 7.12 -7.79 -13.85
CA ILE A 417 5.68 -7.85 -14.11
C ILE A 417 5.11 -6.43 -14.11
N VAL A 418 4.34 -6.10 -15.13
CA VAL A 418 3.62 -4.83 -15.21
C VAL A 418 2.20 -5.01 -14.67
N LEU A 419 1.82 -4.19 -13.69
CA LEU A 419 0.49 -4.18 -13.09
C LEU A 419 -0.51 -3.45 -14.02
N LEU A 420 -1.14 -4.20 -14.91
CA LEU A 420 -2.21 -3.72 -15.80
C LEU A 420 -3.57 -4.32 -15.42
N ASP A 421 -4.64 -3.68 -15.86
CA ASP A 421 -6.02 -4.15 -15.69
C ASP A 421 -6.37 -4.44 -14.22
N ASN A 422 -6.44 -3.38 -13.41
CA ASN A 422 -6.76 -3.45 -11.98
C ASN A 422 -8.23 -3.08 -11.69
N GLY A 423 -9.05 -2.89 -12.73
CA GLY A 423 -10.45 -2.47 -12.65
C GLY A 423 -11.39 -3.48 -11.96
N LYS A 424 -10.92 -4.71 -11.71
CA LYS A 424 -11.66 -5.76 -11.01
C LYS A 424 -11.40 -5.80 -9.50
N GLY A 425 -10.66 -4.84 -8.94
CA GLY A 425 -10.55 -4.61 -7.49
C GLY A 425 -11.71 -3.75 -6.93
N LEU A 426 -11.73 -3.51 -5.61
CA LEU A 426 -12.70 -2.69 -4.88
C LEU A 426 -14.17 -3.02 -5.18
N GLY A 427 -14.50 -4.30 -5.32
CA GLY A 427 -15.86 -4.74 -5.59
C GLY A 427 -16.72 -4.89 -4.33
N ASN A 428 -16.13 -5.38 -3.23
CA ASN A 428 -16.85 -5.64 -1.99
C ASN A 428 -15.96 -5.34 -0.77
N PRO A 429 -16.37 -4.45 0.15
CA PRO A 429 -15.57 -4.13 1.34
C PRO A 429 -15.78 -5.11 2.50
N THR A 430 -16.82 -5.94 2.44
CA THR A 430 -17.26 -6.79 3.57
C THR A 430 -16.71 -8.23 3.51
N VAL A 431 -16.22 -8.66 2.33
CA VAL A 431 -15.63 -9.97 2.11
C VAL A 431 -14.12 -9.83 1.93
N ASP A 432 -13.36 -10.87 2.26
CA ASP A 432 -11.92 -10.98 2.00
C ASP A 432 -11.61 -12.36 1.39
N GLU A 433 -11.41 -12.40 0.07
CA GLU A 433 -11.12 -13.63 -0.66
C GLU A 433 -9.66 -14.07 -0.48
N LEU A 434 -9.42 -14.92 0.53
CA LEU A 434 -8.08 -15.37 0.92
C LEU A 434 -7.34 -16.14 -0.18
N ASP A 435 -8.06 -16.75 -1.11
CA ASP A 435 -7.45 -17.54 -2.19
C ASP A 435 -6.62 -16.68 -3.18
N ILE A 436 -6.84 -15.37 -3.23
CA ILE A 436 -5.98 -14.43 -3.97
C ILE A 436 -4.54 -14.47 -3.40
N LEU A 437 -4.39 -14.72 -2.09
CA LEU A 437 -3.08 -14.89 -1.44
C LEU A 437 -2.47 -16.30 -1.61
N ALA A 438 -3.05 -17.19 -2.43
CA ALA A 438 -2.50 -18.53 -2.67
C ALA A 438 -1.01 -18.56 -2.99
N PRO A 439 -0.48 -17.67 -3.85
CA PRO A 439 0.96 -17.61 -4.09
C PRO A 439 1.77 -17.41 -2.81
N LEU A 440 1.33 -16.54 -1.89
CA LEU A 440 2.02 -16.27 -0.64
C LEU A 440 1.94 -17.45 0.34
N TYR A 441 0.73 -17.96 0.64
CA TYR A 441 0.58 -18.99 1.66
C TYR A 441 1.02 -20.39 1.20
N GLN A 442 1.01 -20.68 -0.10
CA GLN A 442 1.51 -21.96 -0.62
C GLN A 442 3.02 -21.98 -0.77
N CYS A 443 3.63 -20.87 -1.22
CA CYS A 443 5.07 -20.80 -1.40
C CYS A 443 5.80 -20.46 -0.10
N CYS A 444 5.14 -19.76 0.82
CA CYS A 444 5.74 -19.24 2.06
C CYS A 444 7.07 -18.53 1.83
N MET A 445 7.10 -17.63 0.84
CA MET A 445 8.24 -16.77 0.56
C MET A 445 7.76 -15.38 0.19
N LEU A 446 8.55 -14.36 0.53
CA LEU A 446 8.27 -12.96 0.22
C LEU A 446 9.59 -12.20 0.12
N SER A 447 9.65 -11.20 -0.76
CA SER A 447 10.79 -10.30 -0.85
C SER A 447 10.97 -9.55 0.48
N SER A 448 12.20 -9.54 1.02
CA SER A 448 12.52 -8.79 2.24
C SER A 448 12.21 -7.30 2.09
N LYS A 449 12.39 -6.75 0.89
CA LYS A 449 12.05 -5.34 0.58
C LYS A 449 10.54 -5.11 0.62
N THR A 450 9.75 -6.03 0.07
CA THR A 450 8.29 -5.93 0.12
C THR A 450 7.80 -6.04 1.57
N TRP A 451 8.35 -6.97 2.33
CA TRP A 451 8.01 -7.15 3.75
C TRP A 451 8.29 -5.88 4.56
N GLN A 452 9.50 -5.31 4.43
CA GLN A 452 9.86 -4.05 5.08
C GLN A 452 8.88 -2.93 4.72
N ASN A 453 8.59 -2.72 3.43
CA ASN A 453 7.64 -1.69 3.00
C ASN A 453 6.24 -1.90 3.60
N LEU A 454 5.75 -3.15 3.61
CA LEU A 454 4.46 -3.46 4.21
C LEU A 454 4.45 -3.10 5.69
N GLU A 455 5.50 -3.41 6.44
CA GLU A 455 5.57 -3.10 7.88
C GLU A 455 5.58 -1.59 8.16
N LEU A 456 6.20 -0.79 7.29
CA LEU A 456 6.15 0.67 7.35
C LEU A 456 4.71 1.21 7.26
N LEU A 457 3.80 0.44 6.66
CA LEU A 457 2.42 0.83 6.37
C LEU A 457 1.39 0.22 7.33
N SER A 458 1.86 -0.44 8.40
CA SER A 458 1.02 -0.98 9.46
C SER A 458 0.20 0.10 10.18
N GLY A 459 -0.82 -0.31 10.94
CA GLY A 459 -1.55 0.62 11.83
C GLY A 459 -2.54 1.57 11.14
N GLY A 460 -2.91 1.33 9.88
CA GLY A 460 -3.83 2.19 9.12
C GLY A 460 -3.13 3.28 8.28
N SER A 461 -1.80 3.36 8.35
CA SER A 461 -1.01 4.29 7.54
C SER A 461 -1.23 4.11 6.04
N LEU A 462 -1.48 2.87 5.58
CA LEU A 462 -1.75 2.57 4.17
C LEU A 462 -2.96 3.32 3.62
N SER A 463 -4.12 3.11 4.24
CA SER A 463 -5.38 3.72 3.78
C SER A 463 -5.37 5.24 3.92
N GLU A 464 -4.88 5.76 5.06
CA GLU A 464 -4.74 7.19 5.32
C GLU A 464 -3.85 7.89 4.29
N THR A 465 -2.73 7.27 3.91
CA THR A 465 -1.81 7.84 2.92
C THR A 465 -2.49 7.93 1.55
N ILE A 466 -3.19 6.88 1.13
CA ILE A 466 -3.90 6.88 -0.16
C ILE A 466 -5.03 7.91 -0.16
N GLU A 467 -5.82 7.99 0.92
CA GLU A 467 -6.90 8.97 1.05
C GLU A 467 -6.37 10.40 0.99
N LEU A 468 -5.28 10.69 1.69
CA LEU A 468 -4.64 12.01 1.67
C LEU A 468 -4.12 12.38 0.27
N LEU A 469 -3.35 11.49 -0.37
CA LEU A 469 -2.80 11.74 -1.72
C LEU A 469 -3.91 11.94 -2.77
N ALA A 470 -4.98 11.15 -2.69
CA ALA A 470 -6.13 11.30 -3.57
C ALA A 470 -6.89 12.61 -3.29
N GLY A 471 -7.07 12.96 -2.02
CA GLY A 471 -7.72 14.19 -1.58
C GLY A 471 -7.00 15.45 -2.04
N TYR A 472 -5.65 15.46 -2.07
CA TYR A 472 -4.86 16.55 -2.66
C TYR A 472 -5.17 16.79 -4.14
N GLN A 473 -5.61 15.76 -4.87
CA GLN A 473 -6.02 15.84 -6.27
C GLN A 473 -7.55 16.04 -6.43
N GLY A 474 -8.26 16.33 -5.33
CA GLY A 474 -9.72 16.50 -5.31
C GLY A 474 -10.51 15.21 -5.54
N ASN A 475 -9.89 14.05 -5.38
CA ASN A 475 -10.51 12.76 -5.70
C ASN A 475 -10.84 11.95 -4.43
N LYS A 476 -12.01 11.30 -4.43
CA LYS A 476 -12.37 10.25 -3.47
C LYS A 476 -12.43 8.91 -4.20
N LEU A 477 -11.43 8.05 -3.97
CA LEU A 477 -11.25 6.81 -4.76
C LEU A 477 -11.96 5.59 -4.19
N ALA A 478 -12.37 5.62 -2.92
CA ALA A 478 -13.02 4.51 -2.24
C ALA A 478 -13.94 5.01 -1.11
N THR A 479 -14.87 4.16 -0.65
CA THR A 479 -15.64 4.43 0.57
C THR A 479 -14.82 4.13 1.83
N GLU A 480 -15.25 4.66 2.97
CA GLU A 480 -14.61 4.38 4.27
C GLU A 480 -14.54 2.87 4.56
N GLU A 481 -15.58 2.12 4.22
CA GLU A 481 -15.61 0.66 4.38
C GLU A 481 -14.58 -0.06 3.51
N HIS A 482 -14.30 0.45 2.30
CA HIS A 482 -13.23 -0.09 1.46
C HIS A 482 -11.85 0.21 2.04
N PHE A 483 -11.62 1.40 2.58
CA PHE A 483 -10.36 1.74 3.27
C PHE A 483 -10.13 0.82 4.49
N LYS A 484 -11.16 0.64 5.34
CA LYS A 484 -11.11 -0.33 6.45
C LYS A 484 -10.83 -1.75 5.96
N ALA A 485 -11.39 -2.15 4.83
CA ALA A 485 -11.16 -3.46 4.25
C ALA A 485 -9.71 -3.64 3.78
N VAL A 486 -9.10 -2.62 3.17
CA VAL A 486 -7.69 -2.64 2.76
C VAL A 486 -6.77 -2.84 3.96
N ASP A 487 -6.97 -2.12 5.06
CA ASP A 487 -6.18 -2.28 6.28
C ASP A 487 -6.41 -3.65 6.94
N ARG A 488 -7.66 -4.12 6.97
CA ARG A 488 -7.99 -5.47 7.46
C ARG A 488 -7.30 -6.56 6.64
N ARG A 489 -7.21 -6.39 5.31
CA ARG A 489 -6.49 -7.31 4.41
C ARG A 489 -4.99 -7.23 4.61
N LEU A 490 -4.42 -6.06 4.86
CA LEU A 490 -3.02 -5.91 5.23
C LEU A 490 -2.69 -6.73 6.48
N MET A 491 -3.56 -6.73 7.49
CA MET A 491 -3.39 -7.57 8.69
C MET A 491 -3.40 -9.07 8.37
N LYS A 492 -4.22 -9.51 7.40
CA LYS A 492 -4.24 -10.92 6.95
C LYS A 492 -2.96 -11.30 6.20
N ILE A 493 -2.36 -10.37 5.45
CA ILE A 493 -1.03 -10.56 4.84
C ILE A 493 0.02 -10.76 5.94
N TYR A 494 0.04 -9.90 6.97
CA TYR A 494 0.96 -10.07 8.10
C TYR A 494 0.76 -11.42 8.80
N ALA A 495 -0.48 -11.79 9.10
CA ALA A 495 -0.78 -13.08 9.73
C ALA A 495 -0.27 -14.26 8.88
N THR A 496 -0.42 -14.18 7.56
CA THR A 496 0.07 -15.20 6.62
C THR A 496 1.60 -15.29 6.63
N VAL A 497 2.28 -14.15 6.59
CA VAL A 497 3.76 -14.12 6.64
C VAL A 497 4.26 -14.64 7.99
N GLN A 498 3.67 -14.21 9.10
CA GLN A 498 4.04 -14.68 10.45
C GLN A 498 3.82 -16.19 10.60
N TYR A 499 2.72 -16.72 10.08
CA TYR A 499 2.50 -18.17 10.02
C TYR A 499 3.61 -18.89 9.26
N CYS A 500 3.97 -18.40 8.07
CA CYS A 500 5.07 -18.96 7.29
C CYS A 500 6.41 -18.88 8.04
N ILE A 501 6.70 -17.75 8.71
CA ILE A 501 7.93 -17.55 9.50
C ILE A 501 7.97 -18.53 10.68
N GLY A 502 6.86 -18.71 11.40
CA GLY A 502 6.77 -19.68 12.49
C GLY A 502 7.01 -21.12 12.01
N LYS A 503 6.54 -21.45 10.80
CA LYS A 503 6.66 -22.80 10.24
C LYS A 503 8.04 -23.11 9.63
N TYR A 504 8.66 -22.14 8.97
CA TYR A 504 9.87 -22.37 8.16
C TYR A 504 11.09 -21.56 8.60
N GLY A 505 10.93 -20.61 9.52
CA GLY A 505 11.95 -19.66 9.92
C GLY A 505 12.06 -18.45 8.98
N SER A 506 12.42 -17.30 9.54
CA SER A 506 12.45 -16.01 8.81
C SER A 506 13.39 -16.01 7.61
N THR A 507 14.55 -16.67 7.69
CA THR A 507 15.54 -16.75 6.60
C THR A 507 15.04 -17.55 5.40
N LYS A 508 14.14 -18.52 5.61
CA LYS A 508 13.55 -19.30 4.52
C LYS A 508 12.39 -18.58 3.86
N VAL A 509 11.66 -17.75 4.60
CA VAL A 509 10.49 -17.01 4.11
C VAL A 509 10.90 -15.69 3.45
N LEU A 510 11.71 -14.88 4.14
CA LEU A 510 12.11 -13.56 3.66
C LEU A 510 13.33 -13.69 2.75
N LYS A 511 13.13 -13.50 1.44
CA LYS A 511 14.15 -13.64 0.41
C LYS A 511 14.74 -12.29 0.03
N LYS A 512 16.08 -12.22 -0.04
CA LYS A 512 16.76 -11.09 -0.67
C LYS A 512 16.58 -11.20 -2.18
N ASN A 513 16.10 -10.13 -2.79
CA ASN A 513 16.01 -9.96 -4.25
C ASN A 513 17.29 -9.34 -4.79
#